data_AF-Q979B2-F1
#
_entry.id   AF-Q979B2-F1
#
_cell.length_a   1.000
_cell.length_b   1.000
_cell.length_c   1.000
_cell.angle_alpha   90.00
_cell.angle_beta   90.00
_cell.angle_gamma   90.00
#
_symmetry.space_group_name_H-M   'P 1'
#
loop_
_entity.id
_entity.type
_entity.pdbx_description
1 polymer ?
#
loop_
_entity_poly.entity_id
_entity_poly.type
_entity_poly.pdbx_seq_one_letter_code
_entity_poly.pdbx_strand_id
1 'polypeptide(L)'
;MPKISLIGKDLAKEGIEFVFAGPLPTCSDCRVKNVCFNLEQGHKYRVTKVREQLNPCIIFNGDKVNTVEVEELEDFFIIQESKKLQEGAIVTMKSMNCDYITCPNIEKCNLYYQKNDLKVAIKSIGQNVNCPKGFKMKKVQVTYK
;
A
#
# COMPACT_ATOMS: atom_id res chain seq x y z
N MET A 1 6.70 -14.60 -10.15
CA MET A 1 7.36 -13.79 -11.20
C MET A 1 7.32 -12.34 -10.73
N PRO A 2 8.43 -11.58 -10.80
CA PRO A 2 8.40 -10.17 -10.43
C PRO A 2 7.43 -9.41 -11.35
N LYS A 3 6.66 -8.49 -10.79
CA LYS A 3 5.80 -7.59 -11.57
C LYS A 3 6.65 -6.46 -12.12
N ILE A 4 6.32 -5.99 -13.33
CA ILE A 4 6.95 -4.82 -13.91
C ILE A 4 6.03 -3.62 -13.67
N SER A 5 6.60 -2.51 -13.21
CA SER A 5 5.91 -1.23 -13.07
C SER A 5 6.83 -0.06 -13.40
N LEU A 6 6.32 1.16 -13.30
CA LEU A 6 7.07 2.41 -13.45
C LEU A 6 7.05 3.19 -12.14
N ILE A 7 8.18 3.76 -11.75
CA ILE A 7 8.31 4.65 -10.58
C ILE A 7 9.09 5.91 -10.97
N GLY A 8 8.83 7.04 -10.30
CA GLY A 8 9.59 8.27 -10.53
C GLY A 8 11.10 8.02 -10.47
N LYS A 9 11.85 8.61 -11.41
CA LYS A 9 13.30 8.37 -11.56
C LYS A 9 14.08 8.51 -10.25
N ASP A 10 13.74 9.50 -9.43
CA ASP A 10 14.44 9.78 -8.17
C ASP A 10 14.17 8.73 -7.07
N LEU A 11 13.06 7.99 -7.20
CA LEU A 11 12.63 6.91 -6.30
C LEU A 11 13.07 5.53 -6.80
N ALA A 12 13.57 5.43 -8.04
CA ALA A 12 13.95 4.17 -8.68
C ALA A 12 15.28 3.64 -8.11
N LYS A 13 15.22 3.08 -6.90
CA LYS A 13 16.34 2.46 -6.19
C LYS A 13 15.91 1.10 -5.68
N GLU A 14 16.79 0.10 -5.82
CA GLU A 14 16.55 -1.23 -5.29
C GLU A 14 16.38 -1.18 -3.76
N GLY A 15 15.45 -1.98 -3.23
CA GLY A 15 15.11 -2.00 -1.81
C GLY A 15 14.09 -0.96 -1.36
N ILE A 16 13.72 0.03 -2.19
CA ILE A 16 12.66 0.98 -1.86
C ILE A 16 11.32 0.26 -1.77
N GLU A 17 10.59 0.53 -0.70
CA GLU A 17 9.23 0.05 -0.48
C GLU A 17 8.23 1.19 -0.68
N PHE A 18 7.09 0.89 -1.30
CA PHE A 18 6.03 1.87 -1.53
C PHE A 18 4.65 1.20 -1.53
N VAL A 19 3.61 2.00 -1.34
CA VAL A 19 2.21 1.57 -1.55
C VAL A 19 1.72 2.15 -2.86
N PHE A 20 1.13 1.32 -3.72
CA PHE A 20 0.57 1.82 -4.98
C PHE A 20 -0.78 2.51 -4.71
N ALA A 21 -0.80 3.84 -4.73
CA ALA A 21 -2.01 4.62 -4.40
C ALA A 21 -3.11 4.57 -5.48
N GLY A 22 -2.78 4.11 -6.70
CA GLY A 22 -3.71 4.06 -7.84
C GLY A 22 -3.49 5.16 -8.87
N PRO A 23 -4.32 5.19 -9.93
CA PRO A 23 -4.22 6.15 -11.02
C PRO A 23 -4.70 7.57 -10.62
N LEU A 24 -4.09 8.60 -11.20
CA LEU A 24 -4.60 9.98 -11.17
C LEU A 24 -5.43 10.28 -12.43
N PRO A 25 -6.36 11.27 -12.39
CA PRO A 25 -7.14 11.66 -13.57
C PRO A 25 -6.27 12.00 -14.80
N THR A 26 -5.15 12.69 -14.58
CA THR A 26 -4.17 13.07 -15.61
C THR A 26 -3.48 11.90 -16.30
N CYS A 27 -3.58 10.67 -15.77
CA CYS A 27 -3.00 9.49 -16.38
C CYS A 27 -3.89 8.85 -17.46
N SER A 28 -5.12 9.35 -17.70
CA SER A 28 -6.07 8.82 -18.66
C SER A 28 -5.47 8.63 -20.06
N ASP A 29 -4.67 9.61 -20.49
CA ASP A 29 -4.10 9.68 -21.85
C ASP A 29 -2.63 9.24 -21.92
N CYS A 30 -2.09 8.71 -20.82
CA CYS A 30 -0.70 8.27 -20.77
C CYS A 30 -0.49 6.96 -21.57
N ARG A 31 0.47 7.00 -22.51
CA ARG A 31 0.81 5.88 -23.41
C ARG A 31 1.34 4.63 -22.69
N VAL A 32 1.92 4.80 -21.51
CA VAL A 32 2.52 3.70 -20.71
C VAL A 32 1.73 3.38 -19.45
N LYS A 33 0.48 3.87 -19.33
CA LYS A 33 -0.35 3.73 -18.13
C LYS A 33 -0.57 2.29 -17.70
N ASN A 34 -0.68 1.36 -18.65
CA ASN A 34 -0.88 -0.06 -18.35
C ASN A 34 0.31 -0.67 -17.59
N VAL A 35 1.52 -0.16 -17.79
CA VAL A 35 2.70 -0.62 -17.04
C VAL A 35 2.67 -0.07 -15.62
N CYS A 36 2.33 1.22 -15.44
CA CYS A 36 2.13 1.80 -14.10
C CYS A 36 1.05 1.07 -13.29
N PHE A 37 -0.06 0.73 -13.95
CA PHE A 37 -1.27 0.21 -13.31
C PHE A 37 -1.32 -1.32 -13.27
N ASN A 38 -0.18 -1.96 -13.51
CA ASN A 38 -0.01 -3.40 -13.37
C ASN A 38 0.10 -3.85 -11.90
N LEU A 39 -0.15 -2.94 -10.96
CA LEU A 39 -0.12 -3.14 -9.51
C LEU A 39 -1.52 -2.97 -8.93
N GLU A 40 -1.79 -3.68 -7.85
CA GLU A 40 -3.01 -3.62 -7.08
C GLU A 40 -3.00 -2.38 -6.18
N GLN A 41 -4.07 -1.58 -6.27
CA GLN A 41 -4.20 -0.36 -5.49
C GLN A 41 -4.27 -0.67 -3.99
N GLY A 42 -3.46 0.06 -3.22
CA GLY A 42 -3.35 -0.08 -1.77
C GLY A 42 -2.40 -1.21 -1.32
N HIS A 43 -1.82 -1.96 -2.25
CA HIS A 43 -0.85 -2.99 -1.92
C HIS A 43 0.55 -2.41 -1.77
N LYS A 44 1.36 -3.07 -0.94
CA LYS A 44 2.74 -2.69 -0.66
C LYS A 44 3.69 -3.47 -1.56
N TYR A 45 4.67 -2.80 -2.12
CA TYR A 45 5.66 -3.39 -3.03
C TYR A 45 7.07 -2.98 -2.64
N ARG A 46 8.04 -3.77 -3.08
CA ARG A 46 9.47 -3.45 -3.01
C ARG A 46 10.11 -3.54 -4.38
N VAL A 47 10.94 -2.55 -4.71
CA VAL A 47 11.75 -2.58 -5.93
C VAL A 47 12.87 -3.61 -5.78
N THR A 48 12.87 -4.62 -6.63
CA THR A 48 13.90 -5.67 -6.65
C THR A 48 14.96 -5.43 -7.72
N LYS A 49 14.63 -4.69 -8.79
CA LYS A 49 15.57 -4.32 -9.84
C LYS A 49 15.15 -3.04 -10.55
N VAL A 50 16.11 -2.17 -10.84
CA VAL A 50 15.90 -0.97 -11.66
C VAL A 50 16.40 -1.21 -13.08
N ARG A 51 15.56 -0.92 -14.08
CA ARG A 51 15.94 -0.99 -15.49
C ARG A 51 16.33 0.38 -16.02
N GLU A 52 17.18 0.38 -17.04
CA GLU A 52 17.70 1.62 -17.66
C GLU A 52 16.64 2.40 -18.44
N GLN A 53 15.55 1.73 -18.85
CA GLN A 53 14.48 2.36 -19.63
C GLN A 53 13.79 3.47 -18.85
N LEU A 54 13.76 4.65 -19.47
CA LEU A 54 13.06 5.84 -19.00
C LEU A 54 11.84 6.12 -19.88
N ASN A 55 10.74 6.55 -19.26
CA ASN A 55 9.55 7.04 -19.95
C ASN A 55 9.16 8.42 -19.43
N PRO A 56 8.63 9.33 -20.27
CA PRO A 56 8.16 10.64 -19.83
C PRO A 56 6.92 10.52 -18.94
N CYS A 57 6.85 11.32 -17.87
CA CYS A 57 5.69 11.38 -16.96
C CYS A 57 5.69 12.69 -16.16
N ILE A 58 4.69 13.55 -16.39
CA ILE A 58 4.55 14.87 -15.74
C ILE A 58 4.16 14.82 -14.25
N ILE A 59 3.86 13.64 -13.72
CA ILE A 59 3.39 13.46 -12.34
C ILE A 59 4.56 13.37 -11.36
N PHE A 60 5.67 12.76 -11.79
CA PHE A 60 6.84 12.57 -10.94
C PHE A 60 7.87 13.66 -11.18
N ASN A 61 8.65 13.95 -10.13
CA ASN A 61 9.75 14.89 -10.24
C ASN A 61 10.72 14.50 -11.36
N GLY A 62 11.23 15.50 -12.08
CA GLY A 62 12.11 15.32 -13.24
C GLY A 62 11.43 14.82 -14.52
N ASP A 63 10.09 14.82 -14.55
CA ASP A 63 9.24 14.46 -15.69
C ASP A 63 9.49 13.07 -16.29
N LYS A 64 10.06 12.16 -15.49
CA LYS A 64 10.53 10.85 -15.94
C LYS A 64 10.23 9.77 -14.91
N VAL A 65 9.90 8.59 -15.43
CA VAL A 65 9.76 7.35 -14.66
C VAL A 65 10.69 6.28 -15.21
N ASN A 66 11.27 5.48 -14.32
CA ASN A 66 12.07 4.29 -14.67
C ASN A 66 11.19 3.05 -14.64
N THR A 67 11.48 2.12 -15.55
CA THR A 67 10.93 0.76 -15.45
C THR A 67 11.62 0.01 -14.31
N VAL A 68 10.83 -0.63 -13.45
CA VAL A 68 11.30 -1.40 -12.30
C VAL A 68 10.65 -2.77 -12.26
N GLU A 69 11.38 -3.74 -11.72
CA GLU A 69 10.81 -5.01 -11.25
C GLU A 69 10.49 -4.85 -9.76
N VAL A 70 9.32 -5.34 -9.37
CA VAL A 70 8.83 -5.28 -8.01
C VAL A 70 8.32 -6.64 -7.55
N GLU A 71 8.38 -6.85 -6.24
CA GLU A 71 7.67 -7.91 -5.55
C GLU A 71 6.61 -7.31 -4.64
N GLU A 72 5.50 -8.03 -4.49
CA GLU A 72 4.45 -7.68 -3.54
C GLU A 72 4.88 -8.10 -2.13
N LEU A 73 4.69 -7.20 -1.16
CA LEU A 73 5.01 -7.41 0.23
C LEU A 73 3.74 -7.59 1.06
N GLU A 74 3.89 -8.32 2.16
CA GLU A 74 2.97 -8.22 3.28
C GLU A 74 2.97 -6.78 3.83
N ASP A 75 1.84 -6.40 4.41
CA ASP A 75 1.70 -5.12 5.09
C ASP A 75 1.12 -5.35 6.49
N PHE A 76 1.05 -4.26 7.26
CA PHE A 76 0.38 -4.26 8.53
C PHE A 76 -0.71 -3.19 8.56
N PHE A 77 -1.72 -3.46 9.39
CA PHE A 77 -2.76 -2.51 9.69
C PHE A 77 -3.02 -2.44 11.19
N ILE A 78 -3.70 -1.38 11.60
CA ILE A 78 -4.12 -1.19 12.99
C ILE A 78 -5.63 -1.39 13.05
N ILE A 79 -6.06 -2.44 13.76
CA ILE A 79 -7.47 -2.83 13.82
C ILE A 79 -7.95 -2.90 15.26
N GLN A 80 -9.25 -2.69 15.45
CA GLN A 80 -9.86 -2.82 16.76
C GLN A 80 -9.84 -4.29 17.20
N GLU A 81 -9.43 -4.51 18.44
CA GLU A 81 -9.45 -5.83 19.05
C GLU A 81 -10.88 -6.39 19.08
N SER A 82 -11.05 -7.63 18.64
CA SER A 82 -12.32 -8.34 18.72
C SER A 82 -12.08 -9.83 18.91
N LYS A 83 -13.09 -10.56 19.40
CA LYS A 83 -13.00 -12.03 19.58
C LYS A 83 -12.74 -12.79 18.27
N LYS A 84 -13.04 -12.18 17.12
CA LYS A 84 -12.83 -12.76 15.79
C LYS A 84 -11.41 -12.58 15.26
N LEU A 85 -10.59 -11.77 15.94
CA LEU A 85 -9.23 -11.52 15.53
C LEU A 85 -8.34 -12.68 15.97
N GLN A 86 -8.02 -13.57 15.04
CA GLN A 86 -7.19 -14.76 15.24
C GLN A 86 -6.21 -14.90 14.08
N GLU A 87 -5.04 -15.47 14.34
CA GLU A 87 -4.09 -15.82 13.27
C GLU A 87 -4.72 -16.85 12.32
N GLY A 88 -4.49 -16.69 11.02
CA GLY A 88 -5.13 -17.46 9.96
C GLY A 88 -6.56 -17.01 9.60
N ALA A 89 -7.20 -16.14 10.38
CA ALA A 89 -8.55 -15.66 10.07
C ALA A 89 -8.53 -14.80 8.78
N ILE A 90 -9.53 -15.03 7.92
CA ILE A 90 -9.81 -14.14 6.80
C ILE A 90 -10.80 -13.08 7.28
N VAL A 91 -10.41 -11.82 7.21
CA VAL A 91 -11.22 -10.69 7.64
C VAL A 91 -11.42 -9.70 6.50
N THR A 92 -12.57 -9.03 6.50
CA THR A 92 -12.83 -7.87 5.65
C THR A 92 -12.71 -6.63 6.50
N MET A 93 -11.66 -5.86 6.26
CA MET A 93 -11.36 -4.61 6.94
C MET A 93 -12.09 -3.46 6.30
N LYS A 94 -12.63 -2.56 7.12
CA LYS A 94 -13.25 -1.32 6.68
C LYS A 94 -12.49 -0.14 7.28
N SER A 95 -12.52 0.99 6.60
CA SER A 95 -12.03 2.25 7.20
C SER A 95 -12.77 2.51 8.51
N MET A 96 -12.03 2.89 9.55
CA MET A 96 -12.64 3.36 10.80
C MET A 96 -13.19 4.78 10.73
N ASN A 97 -12.93 5.51 9.64
CA ASN A 97 -13.31 6.91 9.47
C ASN A 97 -12.92 7.77 10.68
N CYS A 98 -11.76 7.50 11.27
CA CYS A 98 -11.24 8.24 12.40
C CYS A 98 -10.83 9.65 11.96
N ASP A 99 -11.28 10.67 12.68
CA ASP A 99 -11.01 12.09 12.42
C ASP A 99 -9.79 12.63 13.19
N TYR A 100 -9.07 11.80 13.95
CA TYR A 100 -7.90 12.24 14.74
C TYR A 100 -6.67 12.36 13.83
N ILE A 101 -6.66 13.40 12.99
CA ILE A 101 -5.71 13.60 11.87
C ILE A 101 -4.22 13.62 12.28
N THR A 102 -3.93 13.90 13.55
CA THR A 102 -2.56 13.92 14.09
C THR A 102 -2.11 12.54 14.62
N CYS A 103 -2.95 11.51 14.53
CA CYS A 103 -2.58 10.15 14.95
C CYS A 103 -1.60 9.54 13.95
N PRO A 104 -0.41 9.06 14.38
CA PRO A 104 0.57 8.46 13.47
C PRO A 104 0.09 7.14 12.84
N ASN A 105 -0.97 6.55 13.37
CA ASN A 105 -1.55 5.30 12.86
C ASN A 105 -2.79 5.52 11.98
N ILE A 106 -3.21 6.77 11.75
CA ILE A 106 -4.49 7.06 11.07
C ILE A 106 -4.59 6.40 9.70
N GLU A 107 -3.52 6.41 8.90
CA GLU A 107 -3.54 5.83 7.55
C GLU A 107 -3.80 4.32 7.57
N LYS A 108 -3.24 3.64 8.58
CA LYS A 108 -3.38 2.19 8.79
C LYS A 108 -4.73 1.81 9.41
N CYS A 109 -5.34 2.73 10.12
CA CYS A 109 -6.67 2.62 10.72
C CYS A 109 -7.80 2.87 9.69
N ASN A 110 -7.61 3.87 8.84
CA ASN A 110 -8.61 4.35 7.88
C ASN A 110 -8.41 3.79 6.47
N LEU A 111 -7.40 2.94 6.25
CA LEU A 111 -7.15 2.30 4.96
C LEU A 111 -7.02 3.32 3.81
N TYR A 112 -6.21 4.37 4.00
CA TYR A 112 -6.15 5.52 3.08
C TYR A 112 -5.84 5.17 1.63
N TYR A 113 -5.09 4.10 1.39
CA TYR A 113 -4.66 3.72 0.04
C TYR A 113 -5.61 2.70 -0.61
N GLN A 114 -6.69 2.32 0.09
CA GLN A 114 -7.61 1.27 -0.32
C GLN A 114 -8.89 1.91 -0.85
N LYS A 115 -9.29 1.49 -2.04
CA LYS A 115 -10.49 2.02 -2.70
C LYS A 115 -11.79 1.51 -2.08
N ASN A 116 -11.77 0.29 -1.55
CA ASN A 116 -12.92 -0.43 -1.01
C ASN A 116 -12.53 -1.15 0.29
N ASP A 117 -13.50 -1.81 0.91
CA ASP A 117 -13.25 -2.78 1.98
C ASP A 117 -12.13 -3.76 1.58
N LEU A 118 -11.16 -3.96 2.47
CA LEU A 118 -9.94 -4.72 2.20
C LEU A 118 -10.06 -6.14 2.77
N LYS A 119 -10.00 -7.16 1.92
CA LYS A 119 -10.01 -8.57 2.34
C LYS A 119 -8.59 -9.07 2.53
N VAL A 120 -8.29 -9.58 3.72
CA VAL A 120 -6.95 -10.07 4.08
C VAL A 120 -7.01 -11.32 4.94
N ALA A 121 -5.91 -12.07 4.95
CA ALA A 121 -5.65 -13.06 5.99
C ALA A 121 -4.73 -12.47 7.06
N ILE A 122 -5.08 -12.68 8.32
CA ILE A 122 -4.24 -12.31 9.46
C ILE A 122 -3.09 -13.29 9.57
N LYS A 123 -1.86 -12.83 9.38
CA LYS A 123 -0.65 -13.66 9.52
C LYS A 123 -0.20 -13.73 10.96
N SER A 124 -0.14 -12.58 11.65
CA SER A 124 0.21 -12.52 13.06
C SER A 124 -0.43 -11.33 13.76
N ILE A 125 -0.68 -11.48 15.06
CA ILE A 125 -1.24 -10.44 15.91
C ILE A 125 -0.14 -9.88 16.79
N GLY A 126 0.20 -8.61 16.58
CA GLY A 126 1.22 -7.90 17.32
C GLY A 126 0.70 -7.22 18.59
N GLN A 127 1.51 -6.27 19.07
CA GLN A 127 1.27 -5.55 20.31
C GLN A 127 0.02 -4.64 20.28
N ASN A 128 -0.42 -4.25 21.48
CA ASN A 128 -1.40 -3.19 21.67
C ASN A 128 -0.87 -1.86 21.11
N VAL A 129 -1.75 -1.11 20.47
CA VAL A 129 -1.48 0.24 19.99
C VAL A 129 -2.28 1.24 20.80
N ASN A 130 -1.60 2.26 21.35
CA ASN A 130 -2.25 3.31 22.11
C ASN A 130 -3.10 4.18 21.15
N CYS A 131 -4.42 4.16 21.34
CA CYS A 131 -5.35 4.96 20.57
C CYS A 131 -5.68 6.25 21.34
N PRO A 132 -5.50 7.45 20.77
CA PRO A 132 -5.88 8.70 21.41
C PRO A 132 -7.37 8.80 21.79
N LYS A 133 -8.24 8.03 21.11
CA LYS A 133 -9.68 7.95 21.40
C LYS A 133 -10.05 6.83 22.39
N GLY A 134 -9.07 6.12 22.96
CA GLY A 134 -9.30 5.06 23.96
C GLY A 134 -9.73 3.70 23.42
N PHE A 135 -9.78 3.51 22.09
CA PHE A 135 -10.07 2.19 21.51
C PHE A 135 -8.94 1.19 21.75
N LYS A 136 -9.31 -0.08 22.00
CA LYS A 136 -8.34 -1.18 22.07
C LYS A 136 -7.93 -1.59 20.68
N MET A 137 -6.70 -1.25 20.29
CA MET A 137 -6.18 -1.47 18.95
C MET A 137 -5.02 -2.47 18.96
N LYS A 138 -4.94 -3.29 17.91
CA LYS A 138 -3.83 -4.23 17.68
C LYS A 138 -3.17 -3.92 16.35
N LYS A 139 -1.84 -4.03 16.30
CA LYS A 139 -1.10 -4.10 15.04
C LYS A 139 -1.18 -5.53 14.52
N VAL A 140 -1.61 -5.73 13.28
CA VAL A 140 -1.70 -7.06 12.66
C VAL A 140 -0.90 -7.08 11.37
N GLN A 141 -0.10 -8.14 11.18
CA GLN A 141 0.53 -8.42 9.89
C GLN A 141 -0.45 -9.20 9.03
N VAL A 142 -0.55 -8.85 7.76
CA VAL A 142 -1.56 -9.40 6.87
C VAL A 142 -0.99 -9.81 5.53
N THR A 143 -1.64 -10.79 4.91
CA THR A 143 -1.44 -11.15 3.50
C THR A 143 -2.73 -10.82 2.74
N TYR A 144 -2.59 -10.16 1.59
CA TYR A 144 -3.73 -9.85 0.70
C TYR A 144 -4.42 -11.14 0.20
N LYS A 145 -5.75 -11.10 0.01
CA LYS A 145 -6.57 -12.26 -0.37
C LYS A 145 -7.46 -12.00 -1.58
#